data_AF-A0A034VCA2-F1
#
_entry.id   AF-A0A034VCA2-F1
#
_cell.length_a   1.000
_cell.length_b   1.000
_cell.length_c   1.000
_cell.angle_alpha   90.00
_cell.angle_beta   90.00
_cell.angle_gamma   90.00
#
_symmetry.space_group_name_H-M   'P 1'
#
loop_
_entity.id
_entity.type
_entity.pdbx_description
1 polymer ?
#
loop_
_entity_poly.entity_id
_entity_poly.type
_entity_poly.pdbx_seq_one_letter_code
_entity_poly.pdbx_strand_id
1 'polypeptide(L)'
;MHRTFCLVILLLTLVVNAWAIQCYSCESVYHSSCGDDFDEENYFKLDCSHVPPPRFLGDDLDLRNATGCMKRSYKVGDLLRIERNCFFGDMDDTDSGCQLDPATEQAER
;
A
#
# COMPACT_ATOMS: atom_id res chain seq x y z
N MET A 1 9.21 -19.65 40.83
CA MET A 1 7.89 -19.47 40.17
C MET A 1 7.70 -18.06 39.62
N HIS A 2 8.10 -16.97 40.31
CA HIS A 2 8.01 -15.60 39.77
C HIS A 2 8.92 -15.33 38.55
N ARG A 3 10.20 -15.76 38.60
CA ARG A 3 11.17 -15.52 37.51
C ARG A 3 10.78 -16.16 36.17
N THR A 4 10.21 -17.36 36.21
CA THR A 4 9.72 -18.06 35.02
C THR A 4 8.49 -17.38 34.44
N PHE A 5 7.62 -16.84 35.29
CA PHE A 5 6.42 -16.11 34.85
C PHE A 5 6.79 -14.79 34.15
N CYS A 6 7.76 -14.04 34.68
CA CYS A 6 8.26 -12.82 34.04
C CYS A 6 8.89 -13.10 32.66
N LEU A 7 9.67 -14.18 32.53
CA LEU A 7 10.27 -14.56 31.25
C LEU A 7 9.22 -14.94 30.20
N VAL A 8 8.17 -15.66 30.60
CA VAL A 8 7.06 -16.02 29.70
C VAL A 8 6.30 -14.78 29.24
N ILE A 9 6.01 -13.83 30.15
CA ILE A 9 5.36 -12.57 29.79
C ILE A 9 6.23 -11.76 28.81
N LEU A 10 7.54 -11.66 29.07
CA LEU A 10 8.48 -10.91 28.23
C LEU A 10 8.56 -11.51 26.81
N LEU A 11 8.61 -12.84 26.69
CA LEU A 11 8.56 -13.53 25.41
C LEU A 11 7.22 -13.34 24.70
N LEU A 12 6.09 -13.38 25.41
CA LEU A 12 4.77 -13.14 24.82
C LEU A 12 4.64 -11.71 24.28
N THR A 13 5.17 -10.70 24.97
CA THR A 13 5.13 -9.31 24.48
C THR A 13 5.95 -9.06 23.21
N LEU A 14 7.00 -9.84 22.96
CA LEU A 14 7.82 -9.73 21.75
C LEU A 14 7.09 -10.25 20.50
N VAL A 15 6.19 -11.21 20.64
CA VAL A 15 5.49 -11.86 19.51
C VAL A 15 4.38 -10.98 18.93
N VAL A 16 3.87 -9.99 19.67
CA VAL A 16 2.68 -9.22 19.28
C VAL A 16 3.00 -8.01 18.38
N ASN A 17 4.27 -7.66 18.18
CA ASN A 17 4.67 -6.42 17.49
C ASN A 17 5.08 -6.59 16.01
N ALA A 18 4.44 -7.51 15.27
CA ALA A 18 4.68 -7.68 13.83
C ALA A 18 3.38 -7.47 13.03
N TRP A 19 2.81 -6.27 13.12
CA TRP A 19 1.69 -5.86 12.26
C TRP A 19 2.29 -5.13 11.06
N ALA A 20 2.72 -5.90 10.06
CA ALA A 20 3.11 -5.36 8.77
C ALA A 20 1.86 -5.27 7.88
N ILE A 21 1.60 -4.10 7.30
CA ILE A 21 0.52 -3.92 6.32
C ILE A 21 0.94 -4.65 5.04
N GLN A 22 0.22 -5.70 4.70
CA GLN A 22 0.41 -6.43 3.45
C GLN A 22 -0.67 -6.05 2.45
N CYS A 23 -0.24 -5.55 1.30
CA CYS A 23 -1.10 -5.15 0.20
C CYS A 23 -0.73 -5.89 -1.08
N TYR A 24 -1.52 -5.70 -2.13
CA TYR A 24 -1.17 -6.13 -3.48
C TYR A 24 -0.62 -4.94 -4.27
N SER A 25 0.50 -5.13 -4.95
CA SER A 25 1.14 -4.15 -5.82
C SER A 25 1.09 -4.64 -7.27
N CYS A 26 0.19 -4.07 -8.07
CA CYS A 26 0.03 -4.46 -9.47
C CYS A 26 -0.69 -3.39 -10.30
N GLU A 27 -0.53 -3.46 -11.62
CA GLU A 27 -1.27 -2.64 -12.58
C GLU A 27 -1.89 -3.50 -13.68
N SER A 28 -3.15 -3.22 -14.00
CA SER A 28 -3.93 -3.88 -15.07
C SER A 28 -3.31 -3.76 -16.47
N VAL A 29 -2.45 -2.77 -16.70
CA VAL A 29 -1.75 -2.57 -17.98
C VAL A 29 -0.73 -3.68 -18.23
N TYR A 30 -0.06 -4.13 -17.17
CA TYR A 30 0.98 -5.16 -17.24
C TYR A 30 0.43 -6.56 -16.96
N HIS A 31 -0.59 -6.65 -16.10
CA HIS A 31 -1.18 -7.92 -15.69
C HIS A 31 -2.71 -7.85 -15.78
N SER A 32 -3.32 -8.65 -16.68
CA SER A 32 -4.77 -8.72 -16.80
C SER A 32 -5.46 -9.22 -15.52
N SER A 33 -4.78 -10.05 -14.72
CA SER A 33 -5.22 -10.49 -13.39
C SER A 33 -5.32 -9.36 -12.36
N CYS A 34 -4.72 -8.20 -12.63
CA CYS A 34 -4.87 -6.99 -11.82
C CYS A 34 -6.04 -6.10 -12.30
N GLY A 35 -6.89 -6.60 -13.19
CA GLY A 35 -8.05 -5.88 -13.72
C GLY A 35 -9.17 -5.66 -12.70
N ASP A 36 -10.37 -5.41 -13.23
CA ASP A 36 -11.59 -5.32 -12.42
C ASP A 36 -11.93 -6.67 -11.79
N ASP A 37 -11.77 -7.74 -12.56
CA ASP A 37 -11.75 -9.11 -12.05
C ASP A 37 -10.34 -9.40 -11.53
N PHE A 38 -10.20 -9.39 -10.20
CA PHE A 38 -8.91 -9.49 -9.54
C PHE A 38 -8.59 -10.94 -9.19
N ASP A 39 -7.49 -11.45 -9.72
CA ASP A 39 -6.94 -12.73 -9.30
C ASP A 39 -5.87 -12.50 -8.23
N GLU A 40 -6.14 -13.01 -7.03
CA GLU A 40 -5.31 -12.84 -5.83
C GLU A 40 -4.03 -13.68 -5.90
N GLU A 41 -3.11 -13.24 -6.73
CA GLU A 41 -1.84 -13.92 -6.94
C GLU A 41 -0.81 -13.57 -5.87
N ASN A 42 -0.13 -14.59 -5.33
CA ASN A 42 0.85 -14.38 -4.26
C ASN A 42 2.03 -13.50 -4.68
N TYR A 43 2.40 -13.48 -5.96
CA TYR A 43 3.51 -12.66 -6.45
C TYR A 43 3.18 -11.15 -6.48
N PHE A 44 1.91 -10.77 -6.34
CA PHE A 44 1.52 -9.37 -6.17
C PHE A 44 1.64 -8.89 -4.72
N LYS A 45 1.77 -9.80 -3.73
CA LYS A 45 1.82 -9.42 -2.32
C LYS A 45 3.08 -8.62 -2.02
N LEU A 46 2.91 -7.53 -1.29
CA LEU A 46 3.96 -6.59 -0.91
C LEU A 46 3.78 -6.20 0.56
N ASP A 47 4.91 -6.16 1.27
CA ASP A 47 4.98 -5.63 2.63
C ASP A 47 5.24 -4.12 2.58
N CYS A 48 4.26 -3.33 2.97
CA CYS A 48 4.32 -1.87 2.88
C CYS A 48 5.33 -1.23 3.84
N SER A 49 5.84 -1.96 4.84
CA SER A 49 6.91 -1.46 5.72
C SER A 49 8.26 -1.27 5.00
N HIS A 50 8.40 -1.89 3.82
CA HIS A 50 9.60 -1.81 2.98
C HIS A 50 9.41 -0.93 1.73
N VAL A 51 8.27 -0.25 1.62
CA VAL A 51 7.92 0.59 0.48
C VAL A 51 8.06 2.05 0.87
N PRO A 52 8.90 2.85 0.21
CA PRO A 52 8.95 4.27 0.46
C PRO A 52 7.70 4.97 -0.11
N PRO A 53 7.26 6.09 0.47
CA PRO A 53 6.19 6.89 -0.11
C PRO A 53 6.58 7.37 -1.53
N PRO A 54 5.60 7.53 -2.44
CA PRO A 54 5.82 8.12 -3.75
C PRO A 54 6.50 9.49 -3.69
N ARG A 55 7.41 9.75 -4.64
CA ARG A 55 8.26 10.96 -4.64
C ARG A 55 7.46 12.26 -4.72
N PHE A 56 6.30 12.24 -5.37
CA PHE A 56 5.44 13.41 -5.53
C PHE A 56 4.75 13.85 -4.24
N LEU A 57 4.65 12.96 -3.22
CA LEU A 57 4.18 13.32 -1.88
C LEU A 57 5.21 14.13 -1.08
N GLY A 58 6.43 14.30 -1.60
CA GLY A 58 7.47 15.15 -1.01
C GLY A 58 8.09 14.60 0.28
N ASP A 59 8.77 15.47 1.03
CA ASP A 59 9.40 15.17 2.32
C ASP A 59 8.42 15.29 3.52
N ASP A 60 7.11 15.25 3.25
CA ASP A 60 6.12 15.38 4.32
C ASP A 60 6.30 14.23 5.32
N LEU A 61 6.75 14.60 6.52
CA LEU A 61 7.17 13.65 7.54
C LEU A 61 6.00 12.79 8.03
N ASP A 62 4.78 13.30 7.90
CA ASP A 62 3.55 12.64 8.32
C ASP A 62 3.14 11.51 7.36
N LEU A 63 3.69 11.47 6.14
CA LEU A 63 3.37 10.47 5.09
C LEU A 63 4.43 9.36 4.95
N ARG A 64 5.33 9.22 5.93
CA ARG A 64 6.46 8.27 5.84
C ARG A 64 6.07 6.80 5.87
N ASN A 65 4.94 6.48 6.49
CA ASN A 65 4.47 5.11 6.64
C ASN A 65 3.20 4.89 5.84
N ALA A 66 3.10 3.74 5.20
CA ALA A 66 1.84 3.31 4.63
C ALA A 66 0.80 3.16 5.75
N THR A 67 -0.42 3.62 5.49
CA THR A 67 -1.55 3.58 6.43
C THR A 67 -2.58 2.53 6.02
N GLY A 68 -2.53 2.04 4.77
CA GLY A 68 -3.42 0.98 4.29
C GLY A 68 -3.08 0.50 2.88
N CYS A 69 -4.08 -0.11 2.23
CA CYS A 69 -4.01 -0.55 0.84
C CYS A 69 -4.95 0.31 -0.02
N MET A 70 -4.50 0.67 -1.23
CA MET A 70 -5.31 1.40 -2.20
C MET A 70 -5.61 0.55 -3.43
N LYS A 71 -6.82 0.72 -3.98
CA LYS A 71 -7.17 0.38 -5.35
C LYS A 71 -7.58 1.69 -6.02
N ARG A 72 -6.88 2.10 -7.07
CA ARG A 72 -7.25 3.25 -7.90
C ARG A 72 -7.68 2.82 -9.28
N SER A 73 -8.69 3.48 -9.82
CA SER A 73 -9.14 3.33 -11.20
C SER A 73 -9.09 4.70 -11.90
N TYR A 74 -8.47 4.74 -13.07
CA TYR A 74 -8.26 5.97 -13.85
C TYR A 74 -8.30 5.68 -15.34
N LYS A 75 -8.49 6.70 -16.18
CA LYS A 75 -8.68 6.56 -17.63
C LYS A 75 -7.60 7.28 -18.41
N VAL A 76 -6.76 6.51 -19.10
CA VAL A 76 -5.75 7.04 -20.01
C VAL A 76 -6.29 6.96 -21.44
N GLY A 77 -6.80 8.08 -21.94
CA GLY A 77 -7.60 8.11 -23.17
C GLY A 77 -8.92 7.33 -22.98
N ASP A 78 -9.18 6.35 -23.85
CA ASP A 78 -10.36 5.47 -23.74
C ASP A 78 -10.11 4.20 -22.90
N LEU A 79 -8.89 3.99 -22.41
CA LEU A 79 -8.51 2.77 -21.68
C LEU A 79 -8.67 2.95 -20.17
N LEU A 80 -9.52 2.14 -19.55
CA LEU A 80 -9.62 2.04 -18.09
C LEU A 80 -8.40 1.29 -17.54
N ARG A 81 -7.71 1.91 -16.59
CA ARG A 81 -6.58 1.34 -15.85
C ARG A 81 -6.92 1.24 -14.39
N ILE A 82 -6.50 0.14 -13.81
CA ILE A 82 -6.61 -0.19 -12.40
C ILE A 82 -5.21 -0.47 -11.87
N GLU A 83 -4.94 0.09 -10.69
CA GLU A 83 -3.71 -0.13 -9.95
C GLU A 83 -4.04 -0.39 -8.48
N ARG A 84 -3.29 -1.32 -7.89
CA ARG A 84 -3.32 -1.60 -6.46
C ARG A 84 -1.92 -1.37 -5.90
N ASN A 85 -1.84 -0.73 -4.74
CA ASN A 85 -0.57 -0.48 -4.06
C ASN A 85 -0.77 -0.20 -2.57
N CYS A 86 0.31 0.06 -1.84
CA CYS A 86 0.30 0.65 -0.51
C CYS A 86 -0.23 2.09 -0.57
N PHE A 87 -1.08 2.45 0.39
CA PHE A 87 -1.63 3.79 0.54
C PHE A 87 -0.81 4.60 1.56
N PHE A 88 -0.49 5.84 1.23
CA PHE A 88 0.25 6.78 2.09
C PHE A 88 -0.61 8.03 2.27
N GLY A 89 -1.08 8.27 3.50
CA GLY A 89 -1.97 9.39 3.79
C GLY A 89 -3.06 9.08 4.79
N ASP A 90 -3.99 10.01 4.90
CA ASP A 90 -5.21 9.81 5.70
C ASP A 90 -6.21 8.98 4.89
N MET A 91 -6.63 7.83 5.45
CA MET A 91 -7.61 6.96 4.80
C MET A 91 -9.01 7.58 4.74
N ASP A 92 -9.27 8.59 5.58
CA ASP A 92 -10.51 9.36 5.56
C ASP A 92 -10.49 10.48 4.48
N ASP A 93 -9.31 10.83 3.93
CA ASP A 93 -9.13 11.78 2.83
C ASP A 93 -8.59 11.10 1.56
N THR A 94 -9.50 10.42 0.85
CA THR A 94 -9.14 9.71 -0.38
C THR A 94 -8.92 10.64 -1.58
N ASP A 95 -9.38 11.90 -1.52
CA ASP A 95 -9.24 12.84 -2.64
C ASP A 95 -7.77 13.24 -2.83
N SER A 96 -7.09 13.57 -1.72
CA SER A 96 -5.65 13.87 -1.73
C SER A 96 -4.79 12.61 -1.81
N GLY A 97 -5.17 11.54 -1.12
CA GLY A 97 -4.36 10.32 -1.03
C GLY A 97 -4.35 9.44 -2.28
N CYS A 98 -5.36 9.52 -3.15
CA CYS A 98 -5.44 8.72 -4.37
C CYS A 98 -4.95 9.44 -5.63
N GLN A 99 -4.34 10.62 -5.48
CA GLN A 99 -3.87 11.43 -6.60
C GLN A 99 -2.85 10.66 -7.46
N LEU A 100 -2.95 10.82 -8.77
CA LEU A 100 -1.99 10.20 -9.70
C LEU A 100 -0.64 10.89 -9.60
N ASP A 101 0.42 10.18 -9.98
CA ASP A 101 1.71 10.84 -10.19
C ASP A 101 1.52 11.92 -11.26
N PRO A 102 1.90 13.19 -11.01
CA PRO A 102 1.78 14.26 -12.00
C PRO A 102 2.42 13.92 -13.35
N ALA A 103 3.46 13.08 -13.38
CA ALA A 103 4.06 12.59 -14.61
C ALA A 103 3.12 11.65 -15.39
N THR A 104 2.35 10.83 -14.70
CA THR A 104 1.32 9.97 -15.30
C THR A 104 0.14 10.81 -15.78
N GLU A 105 -0.30 11.81 -15.00
CA GLU A 105 -1.36 12.75 -15.42
C GLU A 105 -0.96 13.55 -16.67
N GLN A 106 0.32 13.92 -16.80
CA GLN A 106 0.83 14.61 -17.98
C GLN A 106 0.89 13.72 -19.22
N ALA A 107 1.12 12.41 -19.06
CA ALA A 107 1.11 11.46 -20.16
C ALA A 107 -0.32 11.20 -20.70
N GLU A 108 -1.35 11.63 -19.98
CA GLU A 108 -2.76 11.56 -20.42
C GLU A 108 -3.22 12.79 -21.23
N ARG A 109 -2.47 13.90 -21.19
CA ARG A 109 -2.82 15.18 -21.83
C ARG A 109 -2.17 15.34 -23.21
#